data_AF-A0AAV2R266-F1
#
_entry.id   AF-A0AAV2R266-F1
#
_cell.length_a   1.000
_cell.length_b   1.000
_cell.length_c   1.000
_cell.angle_alpha   90.00
_cell.angle_beta   90.00
_cell.angle_gamma   90.00
#
_symmetry.space_group_name_H-M   'P 1'
#
loop_
_entity.id
_entity.type
_entity.pdbx_description
1 polymer ?
#
loop_
_entity_poly.entity_id
_entity_poly.type
_entity_poly.pdbx_seq_one_letter_code
_entity_poly.pdbx_strand_id
1 'polypeptide(L)'
;LGIPLSILFGMPLCGWVIDGYDWPSAFYVTGVLSLVWCVMWFALMYDEPQHHPRISDAELKYIQKGCQEGGSGGAPKSVPWLAIIRSPPFWAILIVSMGNEYGFTVYMTALPTYLKNILGFSMKQNGLISALPMLINVTTSLLVSYFSDWLLSNNYLSIYTTRKLSQGLASFGIAASMAVVGFSGCHPLVAVSLLCVGQVFSGLGSAGPNKSEFAPNFTGTIWGITNGAATVVSFLVPLVNGIITNGE
;
A
#
# COMPACT_ATOMS: atom_id res chain seq x y z
N LEU A 1 -3.46 -3.30 4.54
CA LEU A 1 -4.29 -4.48 4.21
C LEU A 1 -5.57 -4.15 3.44
N GLY A 2 -6.34 -3.12 3.83
CA GLY A 2 -7.64 -2.83 3.22
C GLY A 2 -7.61 -2.55 1.71
N ILE A 3 -6.63 -1.78 1.23
CA ILE A 3 -6.52 -1.41 -0.19
C ILE A 3 -6.42 -2.64 -1.11
N PRO A 4 -5.45 -3.57 -0.94
CA PRO A 4 -5.34 -4.69 -1.87
C PRO A 4 -6.49 -5.71 -1.71
N LEU A 5 -7.10 -5.83 -0.52
CA LEU A 5 -8.32 -6.63 -0.33
C LEU A 5 -9.51 -6.03 -1.09
N SER A 6 -9.65 -4.70 -1.10
CA SER A 6 -10.72 -4.04 -1.83
C SER A 6 -10.61 -4.27 -3.34
N ILE A 7 -9.40 -4.37 -3.88
CA ILE A 7 -9.19 -4.67 -5.30
C ILE A 7 -9.53 -6.14 -5.58
N LEU A 8 -9.09 -7.05 -4.71
CA LEU A 8 -9.32 -8.49 -4.86
C LEU A 8 -10.82 -8.85 -4.84
N PHE A 9 -11.59 -8.25 -3.93
CA PHE A 9 -13.03 -8.53 -3.81
C PHE A 9 -13.90 -7.58 -4.64
N GLY A 10 -13.50 -6.32 -4.75
CA GLY A 10 -14.28 -5.28 -5.41
C GLY A 10 -14.33 -5.45 -6.93
N MET A 11 -13.22 -5.83 -7.58
CA MET A 11 -13.23 -6.02 -9.04
C MET A 11 -14.17 -7.16 -9.50
N PRO A 12 -14.17 -8.35 -8.90
CA PRO A 12 -15.14 -9.40 -9.23
C PRO A 12 -16.58 -9.03 -8.90
N LEU A 13 -16.82 -8.37 -7.76
CA LEU A 13 -18.16 -7.90 -7.37
C LEU A 13 -18.73 -6.92 -8.39
N CYS A 14 -17.94 -5.92 -8.80
CA CYS A 14 -18.34 -4.99 -9.85
C CYS A 14 -18.58 -5.72 -11.17
N GLY A 15 -17.72 -6.66 -11.56
CA GLY A 15 -17.89 -7.45 -12.79
C GLY A 15 -19.19 -8.24 -12.81
N TRP A 16 -19.55 -8.90 -11.71
CA TRP A 16 -20.80 -9.66 -11.58
C TRP A 16 -22.05 -8.76 -11.63
N VAL A 17 -21.98 -7.58 -11.01
CA VAL A 17 -23.08 -6.61 -11.00
C VAL A 17 -23.33 -6.03 -12.40
N ILE A 18 -22.26 -5.73 -13.14
CA ILE A 18 -22.34 -5.18 -14.51
C ILE A 18 -22.94 -6.20 -15.49
N ASP A 19 -22.60 -7.48 -15.35
CA ASP A 19 -23.13 -8.57 -16.21
C ASP A 19 -24.65 -8.75 -16.04
N GLY A 20 -25.20 -8.44 -14.87
CA GLY A 20 -26.63 -8.60 -14.56
C GLY A 20 -27.50 -7.35 -14.74
N TYR A 21 -26.97 -6.15 -14.50
CA TYR A 21 -27.79 -4.93 -14.30
C TYR A 21 -27.22 -3.66 -14.98
N ASP A 22 -26.44 -3.81 -16.05
CA ASP A 22 -25.77 -2.74 -16.79
C ASP A 22 -24.67 -2.00 -15.99
N TRP A 23 -23.80 -1.28 -16.70
CA TRP A 23 -22.66 -0.57 -16.11
C TRP A 23 -23.00 0.46 -14.99
N PRO A 24 -24.14 1.18 -15.00
CA PRO A 24 -24.44 2.16 -13.95
C PRO A 24 -24.72 1.50 -12.59
N SER A 25 -25.17 0.24 -12.58
CA SER A 25 -25.50 -0.48 -11.35
C SER A 25 -24.32 -0.66 -10.40
N ALA A 26 -23.09 -0.78 -10.93
CA ALA A 26 -21.88 -0.86 -10.13
C ALA A 26 -21.68 0.40 -9.25
N PHE A 27 -22.03 1.58 -9.76
CA PHE A 27 -21.94 2.84 -9.02
C PHE A 27 -23.01 2.93 -7.92
N TYR A 28 -24.23 2.48 -8.20
CA TYR A 28 -25.30 2.46 -7.20
C TYR A 28 -25.00 1.49 -6.06
N VAL A 29 -24.56 0.26 -6.37
CA VAL A 29 -24.26 -0.76 -5.35
C VAL A 29 -23.08 -0.33 -4.47
N THR A 30 -21.98 0.13 -5.07
CA THR A 30 -20.81 0.58 -4.30
C THR A 30 -21.13 1.84 -3.49
N GLY A 31 -21.90 2.79 -4.03
CA GLY A 31 -22.32 3.99 -3.33
C GLY A 31 -23.20 3.71 -2.11
N VAL A 32 -24.20 2.84 -2.25
CA VAL A 32 -25.07 2.44 -1.12
C VAL A 32 -24.27 1.72 -0.04
N LEU A 33 -23.37 0.81 -0.43
CA LEU A 33 -22.51 0.09 0.52
C LEU A 33 -21.62 1.06 1.30
N SER A 34 -21.03 2.06 0.63
CA SER A 34 -20.24 3.12 1.26
C SER A 34 -21.07 3.98 2.21
N LEU A 35 -22.31 4.33 1.87
CA LEU A 35 -23.21 5.09 2.75
C LEU A 35 -23.57 4.29 4.01
N VAL A 36 -23.92 3.01 3.85
CA VAL A 36 -24.21 2.11 4.98
C VAL A 36 -23.00 1.99 5.90
N TRP A 37 -21.80 1.82 5.33
CA TRP A 37 -20.56 1.81 6.10
C TRP A 37 -20.29 3.14 6.82
N CYS A 38 -20.55 4.27 6.17
CA CYS A 38 -20.39 5.60 6.74
C CYS A 38 -21.30 5.80 7.97
N VAL A 39 -22.57 5.41 7.87
CA VAL A 39 -23.53 5.46 9.00
C VAL A 39 -23.06 4.55 10.14
N MET A 40 -22.61 3.33 9.85
CA MET A 40 -22.05 2.43 10.88
C MET A 40 -20.80 3.01 11.54
N TRP A 41 -19.92 3.64 10.76
CA TRP A 41 -18.71 4.28 11.28
C TRP A 41 -19.03 5.40 12.27
N PHE A 42 -19.95 6.31 11.91
CA PHE A 42 -20.39 7.38 12.81
C PHE A 42 -21.11 6.88 14.06
N ALA A 43 -21.78 5.72 13.99
CA ALA A 43 -22.45 5.13 15.16
C ALA A 43 -21.50 4.38 16.11
N LEU A 44 -20.41 3.82 15.59
CA LEU A 44 -19.55 2.87 16.33
C LEU A 44 -18.17 3.43 16.71
N MET A 45 -17.64 4.41 15.97
CA MET A 45 -16.29 4.93 16.22
C MET A 45 -16.31 6.26 16.99
N TYR A 46 -15.44 6.35 17.99
CA TYR A 46 -15.25 7.51 18.85
C TYR A 46 -13.78 7.93 18.81
N ASP A 47 -13.52 9.24 18.70
CA ASP A 47 -12.15 9.77 18.53
C ASP A 47 -11.28 9.63 19.78
N GLU A 48 -11.89 9.68 20.96
CA GLU A 48 -11.19 9.54 22.23
C GLU A 48 -11.66 8.27 22.96
N PRO A 49 -10.73 7.43 23.45
CA PRO A 49 -11.08 6.22 24.19
C PRO A 49 -11.86 6.54 25.48
N GLN A 50 -11.76 7.77 26.01
CA GLN A 50 -12.50 8.24 27.19
C GLN A 50 -14.00 8.45 26.93
N HIS A 51 -14.37 8.74 25.68
CA HIS A 51 -15.75 8.97 25.28
C HIS A 51 -16.45 7.70 24.78
N HIS A 52 -15.74 6.57 24.74
CA HIS A 52 -16.28 5.32 24.22
C HIS A 52 -17.18 4.63 25.26
N PRO A 53 -18.50 4.46 25.02
CA PRO A 53 -19.45 3.99 26.03
C PRO A 53 -19.29 2.52 26.43
N ARG A 54 -18.51 1.73 25.68
CA ARG A 54 -18.28 0.30 25.92
C ARG A 54 -16.88 -0.05 26.42
N ILE A 55 -16.02 0.94 26.69
CA ILE A 55 -14.65 0.67 27.15
C ILE A 55 -14.63 0.30 28.63
N SER A 56 -13.82 -0.70 29.00
CA SER A 56 -13.56 -1.05 30.40
C SER A 56 -12.49 -0.14 31.00
N ASP A 57 -12.59 0.18 32.29
CA ASP A 57 -11.57 0.96 33.01
C ASP A 57 -10.18 0.31 32.94
N ALA A 58 -10.11 -1.02 32.86
CA ALA A 58 -8.86 -1.75 32.71
C ALA A 58 -8.22 -1.53 31.32
N GLU A 59 -9.04 -1.52 30.27
CA GLU A 59 -8.60 -1.28 28.89
C GLU A 59 -8.19 0.19 28.71
N LEU A 60 -8.96 1.12 29.28
CA LEU A 60 -8.64 2.55 29.25
C LEU A 60 -7.28 2.83 29.90
N LYS A 61 -7.00 2.24 31.08
CA LYS A 61 -5.69 2.36 31.73
C LYS A 61 -4.56 1.73 30.91
N TYR A 62 -4.82 0.60 30.26
CA TYR A 62 -3.85 -0.04 29.38
C TYR A 62 -3.49 0.86 28.18
N ILE A 63 -4.48 1.42 27.50
CA ILE A 63 -4.28 2.33 26.36
C ILE A 63 -3.56 3.61 26.80
N GLN A 64 -3.98 4.22 27.91
CA GLN A 64 -3.33 5.43 28.43
C GLN A 64 -1.86 5.20 28.77
N LYS A 65 -1.54 4.05 29.38
CA LYS A 65 -0.15 3.67 29.66
C LYS A 65 0.66 3.53 28.37
N GLY A 66 0.11 2.88 27.34
CA GLY A 66 0.75 2.75 26.02
C GLY A 66 0.94 4.10 25.31
N CYS A 67 -0.01 5.03 25.41
CA CYS A 67 0.13 6.38 24.85
C CYS A 67 1.20 7.22 25.56
N GLN A 68 1.36 7.05 26.87
CA GLN A 68 2.41 7.72 27.65
C GLN A 68 3.80 7.16 27.34
N GLU A 69 3.93 5.83 27.26
CA GLU A 69 5.19 5.16 26.90
C GLU A 69 5.60 5.42 25.45
N GLY A 70 4.64 5.55 24.53
CA GLY A 70 4.86 5.86 23.10
C GLY A 70 5.12 7.33 22.76
N GLY A 71 5.19 8.22 23.75
CA GLY A 71 5.45 9.65 23.53
C GLY A 71 4.29 10.44 22.89
N SER A 72 3.10 9.84 22.82
CA SER A 72 1.87 10.40 22.22
C SER A 72 1.05 11.26 23.19
N GLY A 73 1.61 11.58 24.37
CA GLY A 73 0.87 12.06 25.54
C GLY A 73 0.46 13.53 25.56
N GLY A 74 0.57 14.29 24.46
CA GLY A 74 0.16 15.69 24.47
C GLY A 74 0.01 16.31 23.08
N ALA A 75 -1.05 17.10 22.89
CA ALA A 75 -1.26 17.88 21.68
C ALA A 75 -0.05 18.82 21.45
N PRO A 76 0.71 18.67 20.35
CA PRO A 76 1.85 19.52 20.09
C PRO A 76 1.38 20.95 19.82
N LYS A 77 1.85 21.91 20.61
CA LYS A 77 1.47 23.34 20.52
C LYS A 77 1.83 24.01 19.17
N SER A 78 2.72 23.41 18.37
CA SER A 78 3.03 23.83 17.00
C SER A 78 3.85 22.75 16.28
N VAL A 79 3.65 22.58 14.97
CA VAL A 79 4.43 21.64 14.15
C VAL A 79 5.82 22.25 13.89
N PRO A 80 6.92 21.61 14.32
CA PRO A 80 8.27 22.12 14.11
C PRO A 80 8.75 21.82 12.69
N TRP A 81 8.22 22.54 11.70
CA TRP A 81 8.49 22.34 10.27
C TRP A 81 9.98 22.27 9.93
N LEU A 82 10.78 23.18 10.49
CA LEU A 82 12.22 23.24 10.20
C LEU A 82 12.98 22.03 10.76
N ALA A 83 12.55 21.50 11.91
CA ALA A 83 13.16 20.30 12.51
C ALA A 83 12.82 19.04 11.72
N ILE A 84 11.59 18.94 11.20
CA ILE A 84 11.15 17.82 10.36
C ILE A 84 11.95 17.81 9.05
N ILE A 85 12.01 18.94 8.35
CA ILE A 85 12.70 19.06 7.06
C ILE A 85 14.22 18.89 7.22
N ARG A 86 14.81 19.30 8.34
CA ARG A 86 16.25 19.13 8.61
C ARG A 86 16.61 17.69 9.03
N SER A 87 15.64 16.82 9.28
CA SER A 87 15.89 15.46 9.75
C SER A 87 16.22 14.50 8.59
N PRO A 88 17.32 13.72 8.66
CA PRO A 88 17.67 12.75 7.62
C PRO A 88 16.64 11.61 7.43
N PRO A 89 16.00 11.06 8.48
CA PRO A 89 14.99 10.02 8.32
C PRO A 89 13.77 10.46 7.51
N PHE A 90 13.38 11.74 7.61
CA PHE A 90 12.25 12.28 6.85
C PHE A 90 12.48 12.19 5.34
N TRP A 91 13.67 12.59 4.87
CA TRP A 91 14.03 12.49 3.45
C TRP A 91 14.14 11.04 2.98
N ALA A 92 14.68 10.14 3.81
CA ALA A 92 14.74 8.71 3.49
C ALA A 92 13.33 8.12 3.27
N ILE A 93 12.39 8.42 4.18
CA ILE A 93 10.99 7.96 4.07
C ILE A 93 10.30 8.59 2.86
N LEU A 94 10.58 9.87 2.57
CA LEU A 94 10.02 10.57 1.41
C LEU A 94 10.44 9.90 0.10
N ILE A 95 11.74 9.68 -0.09
CA ILE A 95 12.31 9.04 -1.28
C ILE A 95 11.78 7.61 -1.43
N VAL A 96 11.74 6.84 -0.35
CA VAL A 96 11.18 5.47 -0.37
C VAL A 96 9.71 5.48 -0.74
N SER A 97 8.91 6.42 -0.19
CA SER A 97 7.48 6.53 -0.50
C SER A 97 7.26 6.87 -1.97
N MET A 98 8.01 7.83 -2.50
CA MET A 98 7.97 8.19 -3.92
C MET A 98 8.39 7.04 -4.83
N GLY A 99 9.44 6.30 -4.47
CA GLY A 99 9.93 5.15 -5.25
C GLY A 99 8.97 3.97 -5.25
N ASN A 100 8.36 3.65 -4.10
CA ASN A 100 7.33 2.61 -4.02
C ASN A 100 6.11 2.97 -4.86
N GLU A 101 5.67 4.23 -4.80
CA GLU A 101 4.53 4.71 -5.56
C GLU A 101 4.81 4.75 -7.08
N TYR A 102 6.02 5.15 -7.47
CA TYR A 102 6.50 5.03 -8.86
C TYR A 102 6.41 3.59 -9.35
N GLY A 103 6.99 2.64 -8.58
CA GLY A 103 6.96 1.22 -8.93
C GLY A 103 5.54 0.66 -9.03
N PHE A 104 4.66 1.04 -8.11
CA PHE A 104 3.24 0.65 -8.15
C PHE A 104 2.52 1.21 -9.38
N THR A 105 2.75 2.48 -9.70
CA THR A 105 2.11 3.13 -10.85
C THR A 105 2.60 2.52 -12.16
N VAL A 106 3.92 2.34 -12.33
CA VAL A 106 4.46 1.67 -13.52
C VAL A 106 3.93 0.25 -13.63
N TYR A 107 3.80 -0.48 -12.52
CA TYR A 107 3.21 -1.82 -12.54
C TYR A 107 1.75 -1.78 -13.04
N MET A 108 0.94 -0.88 -12.50
CA MET A 108 -0.47 -0.72 -12.88
C MET A 108 -0.65 -0.27 -14.33
N THR A 109 0.27 0.50 -14.91
CA THR A 109 0.19 0.94 -16.32
C THR A 109 0.83 -0.04 -17.29
N ALA A 110 1.98 -0.61 -16.93
CA ALA A 110 2.73 -1.52 -17.81
C ALA A 110 2.07 -2.91 -17.88
N LEU A 111 1.51 -3.41 -16.77
CA LEU A 111 0.84 -4.72 -16.73
C LEU A 111 -0.29 -4.85 -17.78
N PRO A 112 -1.29 -3.96 -17.84
CA PRO A 112 -2.37 -4.07 -18.82
C PRO A 112 -1.91 -3.82 -20.26
N THR A 113 -0.99 -2.87 -20.49
CA THR A 113 -0.44 -2.61 -21.84
C THR A 113 0.38 -3.78 -22.35
N TYR A 114 1.20 -4.40 -21.50
CA TYR A 114 1.97 -5.59 -21.84
C TYR A 114 1.06 -6.78 -22.14
N LEU A 115 0.05 -7.01 -21.29
CA LEU A 115 -0.94 -8.08 -21.47
C LEU A 115 -1.78 -7.90 -22.75
N LYS A 116 -2.10 -6.66 -23.12
CA LYS A 116 -2.87 -6.34 -24.32
C LYS A 116 -2.04 -6.42 -25.60
N ASN A 117 -0.88 -5.78 -25.64
CA ASN A 117 -0.11 -5.58 -26.88
C ASN A 117 0.76 -6.78 -27.26
N ILE A 118 1.28 -7.53 -26.28
CA ILE A 118 2.23 -8.63 -26.53
C ILE A 118 1.56 -10.00 -26.39
N LEU A 119 0.58 -10.10 -25.48
CA LEU A 119 -0.03 -11.38 -25.12
C LEU A 119 -1.29 -11.71 -25.94
N GLY A 120 -1.97 -10.71 -26.52
CA GLY A 120 -3.15 -10.91 -27.39
C GLY A 120 -4.33 -11.64 -26.72
N PHE A 121 -4.35 -11.72 -25.39
CA PHE A 121 -5.32 -12.53 -24.65
C PHE A 121 -6.72 -11.90 -24.65
N SER A 122 -7.73 -12.75 -24.78
CA SER A 122 -9.14 -12.35 -24.66
C SER A 122 -9.45 -11.76 -23.28
N MET A 123 -10.27 -10.71 -23.24
CA MET A 123 -10.55 -9.87 -22.08
C MET A 123 -11.00 -10.63 -20.82
N LYS A 124 -11.59 -11.83 -20.98
CA LYS A 124 -12.03 -12.71 -19.87
C LYS A 124 -10.89 -13.48 -19.19
N GLN A 125 -9.87 -13.93 -19.93
CA GLN A 125 -8.70 -14.60 -19.31
C GLN A 125 -7.75 -13.59 -18.65
N ASN A 126 -7.77 -12.35 -19.13
CA ASN A 126 -6.90 -11.30 -18.62
C ASN A 126 -7.20 -10.94 -17.16
N GLY A 127 -8.48 -10.90 -16.77
CA GLY A 127 -8.86 -10.60 -15.37
C GLY A 127 -8.32 -11.62 -14.36
N LEU A 128 -8.28 -12.90 -14.72
CA LEU A 128 -7.80 -13.97 -13.85
C LEU A 128 -6.27 -13.97 -13.73
N ILE A 129 -5.57 -13.66 -14.83
CA ILE A 129 -4.11 -13.51 -14.86
C ILE A 129 -3.67 -12.22 -14.15
N SER A 130 -4.41 -11.12 -14.26
CA SER A 130 -4.10 -9.87 -13.55
C SER A 130 -4.41 -9.93 -12.06
N ALA A 131 -5.36 -10.78 -11.64
CA ALA A 131 -5.65 -11.01 -10.21
C ALA A 131 -4.54 -11.80 -9.50
N LEU A 132 -3.83 -12.68 -10.21
CA LEU A 132 -2.78 -13.54 -9.66
C LEU A 132 -1.65 -12.75 -8.97
N PRO A 133 -0.99 -11.77 -9.60
CA PRO A 133 0.05 -10.98 -8.94
C PRO A 133 -0.45 -10.20 -7.72
N MET A 134 -1.69 -9.70 -7.75
CA MET A 134 -2.27 -8.96 -6.63
C MET A 134 -2.54 -9.89 -5.44
N LEU A 135 -3.04 -11.10 -5.71
CA LEU A 135 -3.24 -12.13 -4.69
C LEU A 135 -1.91 -12.56 -4.06
N ILE A 136 -0.86 -12.72 -4.87
CA ILE A 136 0.51 -13.01 -4.41
C ILE A 136 1.04 -11.88 -3.51
N ASN A 137 0.79 -10.61 -3.86
CA ASN A 137 1.17 -9.49 -3.02
C ASN A 137 0.46 -9.53 -1.66
N VAL A 138 -0.86 -9.74 -1.63
CA VAL A 138 -1.65 -9.81 -0.37
C VAL A 138 -1.14 -10.93 0.53
N THR A 139 -0.98 -12.13 -0.02
CA THR A 139 -0.54 -13.31 0.73
C THR A 139 0.89 -13.14 1.25
N THR A 140 1.80 -12.62 0.42
CA THR A 140 3.18 -12.34 0.84
C THR A 140 3.22 -11.26 1.91
N SER A 141 2.44 -10.19 1.77
CA SER A 141 2.38 -9.11 2.74
C SER A 141 1.91 -9.59 4.12
N LEU A 142 0.91 -10.48 4.15
CA LEU A 142 0.43 -11.11 5.39
C LEU A 142 1.49 -11.98 6.04
N LEU A 143 2.16 -12.84 5.25
CA LEU A 143 3.22 -13.71 5.75
C LEU A 143 4.41 -12.91 6.29
N VAL A 144 4.83 -11.86 5.59
CA VAL A 144 5.95 -11.01 6.00
C VAL A 144 5.60 -10.18 7.23
N SER A 145 4.37 -9.68 7.33
CA SER A 145 3.90 -8.96 8.52
C SER A 145 3.92 -9.88 9.74
N TYR A 146 3.35 -11.09 9.61
CA TYR A 146 3.37 -12.08 10.69
C TYR A 146 4.79 -12.50 11.07
N PHE A 147 5.65 -12.74 10.07
CA PHE A 147 7.04 -13.12 10.31
C PHE A 147 7.83 -11.98 10.97
N SER A 148 7.60 -10.73 10.55
CA SER A 148 8.21 -9.55 11.17
C SER A 148 7.80 -9.44 12.63
N ASP A 149 6.50 -9.59 12.93
CA ASP A 149 6.01 -9.51 14.31
C ASP A 149 6.56 -10.65 15.17
N TRP A 150 6.68 -11.87 14.63
CA TRP A 150 7.33 -12.99 15.30
C TRP A 150 8.83 -12.75 15.55
N LEU A 151 9.53 -12.13 14.61
CA LEU A 151 10.96 -11.82 14.74
C LEU A 151 11.21 -10.76 15.82
N LEU A 152 10.29 -9.79 15.93
CA LEU A 152 10.32 -8.75 16.95
C LEU A 152 9.91 -9.29 18.33
N SER A 153 8.88 -10.14 18.41
CA SER A 153 8.43 -10.71 19.69
C SER A 153 9.48 -11.60 20.34
N ASN A 154 10.31 -12.28 19.54
CA ASN A 154 11.39 -13.12 20.04
C ASN A 154 12.72 -12.37 20.25
N ASN A 155 12.76 -11.04 20.05
CA ASN A 155 13.94 -10.19 20.19
C ASN A 155 15.17 -10.62 19.35
N TYR A 156 14.98 -11.34 18.25
CA TYR A 156 16.09 -11.78 17.39
C TYR A 156 16.76 -10.62 16.65
N LEU A 157 15.98 -9.59 16.28
CA LEU A 157 16.45 -8.41 15.55
C LEU A 157 15.80 -7.14 16.09
N SER A 158 16.57 -6.04 16.09
CA SER A 158 16.06 -4.72 16.42
C SER A 158 15.02 -4.26 15.39
N ILE A 159 13.97 -3.57 15.85
CA ILE A 159 12.91 -2.97 15.01
C ILE A 159 13.51 -2.26 13.80
N TYR A 160 14.49 -1.38 14.04
CA TYR A 160 15.11 -0.60 12.97
C TYR A 160 15.81 -1.46 11.91
N THR A 161 16.42 -2.58 12.30
CA THR A 161 17.13 -3.47 11.37
C THR A 161 16.14 -4.27 10.53
N THR A 162 15.10 -4.83 11.13
CA THR A 162 14.04 -5.58 10.44
C THR A 162 13.29 -4.70 9.44
N ARG A 163 12.94 -3.46 9.84
CA ARG A 163 12.25 -2.48 8.98
C ARG A 163 13.14 -1.99 7.82
N LYS A 164 14.43 -1.76 8.05
CA LYS A 164 15.38 -1.36 6.97
C LYS A 164 15.65 -2.50 6.00
N LEU A 165 15.82 -3.72 6.51
CA LEU A 165 16.13 -4.89 5.69
C LEU A 165 14.94 -5.25 4.81
N SER A 166 13.72 -5.29 5.36
CA SER A 166 12.49 -5.56 4.60
C SER A 166 12.27 -4.53 3.48
N GLN A 167 12.38 -3.23 3.81
CA GLN A 167 12.22 -2.17 2.80
C GLN A 167 13.34 -2.18 1.76
N GLY A 168 14.58 -2.45 2.17
CA GLY A 168 15.71 -2.58 1.25
C GLY A 168 15.51 -3.74 0.27
N LEU A 169 15.20 -4.94 0.78
CA LEU A 169 14.92 -6.12 -0.06
C LEU A 169 13.74 -5.87 -1.01
N ALA A 170 12.70 -5.18 -0.55
CA ALA A 170 11.55 -4.85 -1.38
C ALA A 170 11.94 -3.93 -2.54
N SER A 171 12.61 -2.82 -2.25
CA SER A 171 13.01 -1.84 -3.27
C SER A 171 14.02 -2.42 -4.27
N PHE A 172 15.03 -3.16 -3.80
CA PHE A 172 15.98 -3.84 -4.68
C PHE A 172 15.32 -4.97 -5.50
N GLY A 173 14.44 -5.74 -4.87
CA GLY A 173 13.75 -6.86 -5.52
C GLY A 173 12.80 -6.40 -6.63
N ILE A 174 12.04 -5.33 -6.40
CA ILE A 174 11.19 -4.73 -7.44
C ILE A 174 12.05 -4.17 -8.57
N ALA A 175 13.11 -3.42 -8.26
CA ALA A 175 14.00 -2.85 -9.28
C ALA A 175 14.67 -3.94 -10.14
N ALA A 176 15.17 -5.01 -9.51
CA ALA A 176 15.76 -6.15 -10.21
C ALA A 176 14.71 -6.87 -11.08
N SER A 177 13.51 -7.10 -10.55
CA SER A 177 12.44 -7.75 -11.32
C SER A 177 12.05 -6.93 -12.57
N MET A 178 11.95 -5.60 -12.45
CA MET A 178 11.63 -4.72 -13.57
C MET A 178 12.76 -4.68 -14.61
N ALA A 179 14.01 -4.65 -14.18
CA ALA A 179 15.15 -4.71 -15.10
C ALA A 179 15.15 -6.02 -15.90
N VAL A 180 14.89 -7.16 -15.25
CA VAL A 180 14.86 -8.48 -15.90
C VAL A 180 13.66 -8.62 -16.85
N VAL A 181 12.49 -8.03 -16.52
CA VAL A 181 11.35 -7.98 -17.45
C VAL A 181 11.74 -7.28 -18.77
N GLY A 182 12.56 -6.23 -18.72
CA GLY A 182 13.06 -5.55 -19.91
C GLY A 182 13.89 -6.44 -20.86
N PHE A 183 14.50 -7.51 -20.35
CA PHE A 183 15.26 -8.48 -21.15
C PHE A 183 14.45 -9.73 -21.53
N SER A 184 13.19 -9.84 -21.11
CA SER A 184 12.38 -11.06 -21.28
C SER A 184 11.90 -11.33 -22.71
N GLY A 185 12.09 -10.38 -23.64
CA GLY A 185 11.76 -10.55 -25.07
C GLY A 185 10.29 -10.94 -25.34
N CYS A 186 10.06 -11.77 -26.36
CA CYS A 186 8.73 -12.20 -26.83
C CYS A 186 8.13 -13.40 -26.07
N HIS A 187 8.62 -13.75 -24.86
CA HIS A 187 8.10 -14.88 -24.10
C HIS A 187 7.09 -14.44 -23.01
N PRO A 188 5.78 -14.55 -23.28
CA PRO A 188 4.73 -13.97 -22.43
C PRO A 188 4.65 -14.58 -21.02
N LEU A 189 4.83 -15.89 -20.90
CA LEU A 189 4.75 -16.60 -19.61
C LEU A 189 5.92 -16.26 -18.67
N VAL A 190 7.10 -15.99 -19.22
CA VAL A 190 8.30 -15.61 -18.45
C VAL A 190 8.15 -14.19 -17.89
N ALA A 191 7.58 -13.28 -18.67
CA ALA A 191 7.29 -11.93 -18.20
C ALA A 191 6.24 -11.92 -17.08
N VAL A 192 5.16 -12.70 -17.20
CA VAL A 192 4.14 -12.80 -16.14
C VAL A 192 4.72 -13.39 -14.85
N SER A 193 5.55 -14.42 -14.92
CA SER A 193 6.17 -14.99 -13.73
C SER A 193 7.16 -14.02 -13.06
N LEU A 194 7.94 -13.27 -13.85
CA LEU A 194 8.81 -12.19 -13.34
C LEU A 194 8.02 -11.06 -12.68
N LEU A 195 6.88 -10.67 -13.25
CA LEU A 195 5.98 -9.68 -12.67
C LEU A 195 5.34 -10.18 -11.35
N CYS A 196 5.02 -11.46 -11.25
CA CYS A 196 4.60 -12.08 -9.99
C CYS A 196 5.72 -12.06 -8.94
N VAL A 197 6.96 -12.37 -9.33
CA VAL A 197 8.13 -12.30 -8.44
C VAL A 197 8.36 -10.87 -7.95
N GLY A 198 8.21 -9.86 -8.81
CA GLY A 198 8.26 -8.46 -8.41
C GLY A 198 7.21 -8.10 -7.35
N GLN A 199 6.01 -8.68 -7.44
CA GLN A 199 4.95 -8.48 -6.45
C GLN A 199 5.21 -9.19 -5.11
N VAL A 200 5.93 -10.32 -5.11
CA VAL A 200 6.44 -10.93 -3.87
C VAL A 200 7.39 -9.96 -3.16
N PHE A 201 8.31 -9.33 -3.92
CA PHE A 201 9.23 -8.32 -3.36
C PHE A 201 8.51 -7.07 -2.88
N SER A 202 7.46 -6.62 -3.57
CA SER A 202 6.60 -5.55 -3.06
C SER A 202 5.94 -5.91 -1.73
N GLY A 203 5.44 -7.15 -1.60
CA GLY A 203 4.85 -7.64 -0.36
C GLY A 203 5.84 -7.69 0.81
N LEU A 204 7.14 -7.90 0.56
CA LEU A 204 8.19 -7.80 1.59
C LEU A 204 8.30 -6.39 2.18
N GLY A 205 7.96 -5.35 1.40
CA GLY A 205 7.98 -3.95 1.85
C GLY A 205 6.84 -3.58 2.79
N SER A 206 5.84 -4.45 2.97
CA SER A 206 4.71 -4.21 3.87
C SER A 206 5.13 -4.09 5.34
N ALA A 207 6.25 -4.72 5.72
CA ALA A 207 6.88 -4.57 7.01
C ALA A 207 7.88 -3.40 7.06
N GLY A 208 7.82 -2.45 6.12
CA GLY A 208 8.71 -1.29 6.08
C GLY A 208 8.54 -0.30 7.24
N PRO A 209 9.36 0.76 7.29
CA PRO A 209 9.39 1.72 8.39
C PRO A 209 8.03 2.40 8.61
N ASN A 210 7.45 2.23 9.79
CA ASN A 210 6.20 2.90 10.14
C ASN A 210 6.46 4.38 10.45
N LYS A 211 5.74 5.27 9.77
CA LYS A 211 5.87 6.73 9.98
C LYS A 211 5.50 7.16 11.41
N SER A 212 4.71 6.35 12.10
CA SER A 212 4.35 6.53 13.52
C SER A 212 5.49 6.27 14.50
N GLU A 213 6.46 5.43 14.14
CA GLU A 213 7.62 5.12 15.00
C GLU A 213 8.61 6.30 15.05
N PHE A 214 8.66 7.13 14.00
CA PHE A 214 9.59 8.26 13.91
C PHE A 214 9.02 9.56 14.50
N ALA A 215 7.70 9.74 14.44
CA ALA A 215 7.04 10.94 14.94
C ALA A 215 5.60 10.66 15.40
N PRO A 216 5.40 10.09 16.60
CA PRO A 216 4.07 9.72 17.09
C PRO A 216 3.08 10.89 17.08
N ASN A 217 3.52 12.08 17.47
CA ASN A 217 2.67 13.28 17.51
C ASN A 217 2.43 13.97 16.15
N PHE A 218 3.27 13.68 15.13
CA PHE A 218 3.20 14.32 13.81
C PHE A 218 2.99 13.31 12.67
N THR A 219 2.53 12.11 13.01
CA THR A 219 2.36 11.01 12.06
C THR A 219 1.45 11.41 10.90
N GLY A 220 0.34 12.09 11.20
CA GLY A 220 -0.62 12.57 10.19
C GLY A 220 0.01 13.56 9.20
N THR A 221 0.76 14.55 9.69
CA THR A 221 1.43 15.55 8.85
C THR A 221 2.48 14.91 7.95
N ILE A 222 3.31 14.00 8.49
CA ILE A 222 4.33 13.30 7.70
C ILE A 222 3.66 12.39 6.66
N TRP A 223 2.58 11.70 7.02
CA TRP A 223 1.78 10.93 6.08
C TRP A 223 1.24 11.80 4.95
N GLY A 224 0.68 12.97 5.27
CA GLY A 224 0.16 13.90 4.27
C GLY A 224 1.23 14.37 3.28
N ILE A 225 2.39 14.82 3.77
CA ILE A 225 3.48 15.31 2.90
C ILE A 225 4.04 14.18 2.02
N THR A 226 4.32 13.02 2.63
CA THR A 226 4.89 11.88 1.90
C THR A 226 3.93 11.32 0.86
N ASN A 227 2.64 11.23 1.18
CA ASN A 227 1.62 10.74 0.25
C ASN A 227 1.33 11.77 -0.85
N GLY A 228 1.29 13.06 -0.52
CA GLY A 228 1.15 14.12 -1.52
C GLY A 228 2.28 14.10 -2.55
N ALA A 229 3.54 14.00 -2.08
CA ALA A 229 4.69 13.87 -2.97
C ALA A 229 4.63 12.58 -3.82
N ALA A 230 4.21 11.47 -3.22
CA ALA A 230 4.02 10.20 -3.92
C ALA A 230 2.97 10.32 -5.04
N THR A 231 1.82 10.94 -4.77
CA THR A 231 0.75 11.14 -5.77
C THR A 231 1.20 12.01 -6.94
N VAL A 232 2.02 13.04 -6.69
CA VAL A 232 2.62 13.85 -7.76
C VAL A 232 3.49 12.98 -8.67
N VAL A 233 4.26 12.04 -8.10
CA VAL A 233 5.04 11.08 -8.89
C VAL A 233 4.13 10.17 -9.70
N SER A 234 3.07 9.60 -9.10
CA SER A 234 2.09 8.76 -9.82
C SER A 234 1.47 9.49 -11.01
N PHE A 235 1.21 10.79 -10.88
CA PHE A 235 0.69 11.59 -11.97
C PHE A 235 1.71 11.78 -13.12
N LEU A 236 2.99 11.92 -12.79
CA LEU A 236 4.06 12.10 -13.77
C LEU A 236 4.46 10.80 -14.47
N VAL A 237 4.31 9.64 -13.82
CA VAL A 237 4.73 8.34 -14.37
C VAL A 237 4.11 8.01 -15.74
N PRO A 238 2.79 8.08 -15.94
CA PRO A 238 2.18 7.81 -17.24
C PRO A 238 2.64 8.78 -18.33
N LEU A 239 2.88 10.05 -17.99
CA LEU A 239 3.38 11.06 -18.93
C LEU A 239 4.79 10.72 -19.42
N VAL A 240 5.68 10.36 -18.50
CA VAL A 240 7.05 9.93 -18.84
C VAL A 240 7.01 8.64 -19.65
N ASN A 241 6.20 7.66 -19.23
CA ASN A 241 6.08 6.40 -19.95
C ASN A 241 5.56 6.62 -21.39
N GLY A 242 4.54 7.46 -21.57
CA GLY A 242 3.99 7.80 -22.88
C GLY A 242 4.98 8.52 -23.81
N ILE A 243 5.87 9.35 -23.26
CA ILE A 243 6.97 9.97 -24.03
C ILE A 243 7.99 8.92 -24.46
N ILE A 244 8.33 7.98 -23.57
CA ILE A 244 9.31 6.91 -23.86
C ILE A 244 8.75 5.93 -24.91
N THR A 245 7.46 5.63 -24.88
CA THR A 245 6.81 4.73 -25.84
C THR A 245 6.29 5.42 -27.11
N ASN A 246 6.63 6.69 -27.36
CA ASN A 246 6.19 7.46 -28.54
C ASN A 246 4.66 7.43 -28.76
N GLY A 247 3.86 7.56 -27.70
CA GLY A 247 2.41 7.81 -27.82
C GLY A 247 1.55 6.67 -28.37
N GLU A 248 2.02 5.42 -28.33
CA GLU A 248 1.18 4.22 -28.55
C GLU A 248 0.49 3.72 -27.28
#